data_AF-A0AAV1CFJ5-F1
#
_entry.id   AF-A0AAV1CFJ5-F1
#
_cell.length_a   1.000
_cell.length_b   1.000
_cell.length_c   1.000
_cell.angle_alpha   90.00
_cell.angle_beta   90.00
_cell.angle_gamma   90.00
#
_symmetry.space_group_name_H-M   'P 1'
#
loop_
_entity.id
_entity.type
_entity.pdbx_description
1 polymer ?
#
loop_
_entity_poly.entity_id
_entity_poly.type
_entity_poly.pdbx_seq_one_letter_code
_entity_poly.pdbx_strand_id
1 'polypeptide(L)'
;MNRPGDWNCRSCQHLNFQRRDSCQRCGDPRPGGDFGSFLGGGGRGNSSSFGGFSSGPDVRPGDWYCSFGSCGAHNFASRSSCFKCGALKDESAGAGGPLDGDHMMARGRAFGFGSGGISGGGGGSRSGWKSGDWICTR
;
A
#
# COMPACT_ATOMS: atom_id res chain seq x y z
N MET A 1 16.00 15.24 -24.38
CA MET A 1 17.46 15.54 -24.46
C MET A 1 18.14 14.82 -23.32
N ASN A 2 19.15 13.99 -23.60
CA ASN A 2 19.96 13.36 -22.56
C ASN A 2 20.76 14.45 -21.85
N ARG A 3 20.62 14.57 -20.53
CA ARG A 3 21.49 15.43 -19.73
C ARG A 3 22.80 14.70 -19.44
N PRO A 4 23.91 15.42 -19.26
CA PRO A 4 25.13 14.84 -18.73
C PRO A 4 24.83 14.13 -17.40
N GLY A 5 25.20 12.85 -17.30
CA GLY A 5 24.95 12.02 -16.11
C GLY A 5 23.76 11.07 -16.20
N ASP A 6 22.87 11.26 -17.19
CA ASP A 6 21.83 10.26 -17.49
C ASP A 6 22.49 8.97 -18.01
N TRP A 7 21.92 7.82 -17.66
CA TRP A 7 22.49 6.52 -17.96
C TRP A 7 21.48 5.59 -18.61
N ASN A 8 21.94 4.80 -19.58
CA ASN A 8 21.11 3.81 -20.25
C ASN A 8 21.21 2.46 -19.53
N CYS A 9 20.07 1.86 -19.22
CA CYS A 9 20.04 0.52 -18.63
C CYS A 9 20.63 -0.52 -19.59
N ARG A 10 21.51 -1.39 -19.08
CA ARG A 10 22.16 -2.43 -19.90
C ARG A 10 21.21 -3.57 -20.29
N SER A 11 20.18 -3.81 -19.48
CA SER A 11 19.22 -4.90 -19.71
C SER A 11 18.10 -4.52 -20.66
N CYS A 12 17.54 -3.31 -20.52
CA CYS A 12 16.37 -2.88 -21.29
C CYS A 12 16.55 -1.60 -22.11
N GLN A 13 17.76 -1.03 -22.12
CA GLN A 13 18.14 0.18 -22.87
C GLN A 13 17.31 1.44 -22.56
N HIS A 14 16.54 1.43 -21.48
CA HIS A 14 15.79 2.60 -21.05
C HIS A 14 16.74 3.67 -20.50
N LEU A 15 16.51 4.93 -20.89
CA LEU A 15 17.23 6.09 -20.36
C LEU A 15 16.75 6.38 -18.93
N ASN A 16 17.67 6.44 -17.99
CA ASN A 16 17.40 6.78 -16.60
C ASN A 16 18.12 8.08 -16.24
N PHE A 17 17.50 8.87 -15.37
CA PHE A 17 18.11 10.08 -14.84
C PHE A 17 19.27 9.75 -13.89
N GLN A 18 20.31 10.59 -13.90
CA GLN A 18 21.52 10.44 -13.07
C GLN A 18 21.25 10.10 -11.60
N ARG A 19 20.20 10.69 -11.02
CA ARG A 19 19.81 10.55 -9.61
C ARG A 19 19.29 9.16 -9.22
N ARG A 20 19.12 8.26 -10.19
CA ARG A 20 18.56 6.92 -9.95
C ARG A 20 19.67 5.89 -9.91
N ASP A 21 19.65 5.08 -8.86
CA ASP A 21 20.53 3.94 -8.67
C ASP A 21 19.97 2.64 -9.26
N SER A 22 18.71 2.67 -9.71
CA SER A 22 18.03 1.55 -10.36
C SER A 22 17.19 1.99 -11.55
N CYS A 23 17.00 1.07 -12.50
CA CYS A 23 16.28 1.34 -13.74
C CYS A 23 14.78 1.54 -13.48
N GLN A 24 14.21 2.60 -14.05
CA GLN A 24 12.78 2.89 -13.99
C GLN A 24 11.88 1.83 -14.61
N ARG A 25 12.41 1.07 -15.56
CA ARG A 25 11.61 0.12 -16.34
C ARG A 25 11.72 -1.31 -15.82
N CYS A 26 12.94 -1.76 -15.46
CA CYS A 26 13.18 -3.14 -15.04
C CYS A 26 13.75 -3.28 -13.62
N GLY A 27 14.11 -2.19 -12.95
CA GLY A 27 14.69 -2.22 -11.60
C GLY A 27 16.18 -2.56 -11.53
N ASP A 28 16.84 -2.88 -12.65
CA ASP A 28 18.26 -3.24 -12.65
C ASP A 28 19.15 -2.11 -12.11
N PRO A 29 20.20 -2.44 -11.35
CA PRO A 29 21.08 -1.45 -10.75
C PRO A 29 21.87 -0.67 -11.81
N ARG A 30 22.23 0.57 -11.46
CA ARG A 30 23.04 1.43 -12.31
C ARG A 30 24.41 0.79 -12.58
N PRO A 31 24.82 0.62 -13.85
CA PRO A 31 26.16 0.14 -14.19
C PRO A 31 27.19 1.24 -13.89
N GLY A 32 28.20 0.92 -13.10
CA GLY A 32 29.33 1.83 -12.83
C GLY A 32 29.06 2.92 -11.79
N GLY A 33 28.12 2.71 -10.86
CA GLY A 33 28.17 3.44 -9.59
C GLY A 33 29.45 3.04 -8.86
N ASP A 34 30.24 4.02 -8.46
CA ASP A 34 31.55 3.84 -7.84
C ASP A 34 31.38 3.19 -6.45
N PHE A 35 31.28 1.87 -6.43
CA PHE A 35 31.45 1.04 -5.23
C PHE A 35 32.94 0.92 -4.91
N GLY A 36 33.57 2.05 -4.62
CA GLY A 36 34.79 2.07 -3.82
C GLY A 36 34.40 1.93 -2.36
N SER A 37 34.56 0.73 -1.80
CA SER A 37 34.67 0.42 -0.36
C SER A 37 33.49 -0.31 0.32
N PHE A 38 33.20 -1.56 -0.08
CA PHE A 38 32.90 -2.61 0.91
C PHE A 38 33.25 -4.03 0.45
N LEU A 39 34.44 -4.20 -0.13
CA LEU A 39 35.24 -5.36 0.25
C LEU A 39 36.13 -4.95 1.42
N GLY A 40 35.49 -4.80 2.58
CA GLY A 40 36.06 -5.25 3.84
C GLY A 40 35.27 -6.47 4.29
N GLY A 41 35.77 -7.68 4.01
CA GLY A 41 35.21 -8.96 4.48
C GLY A 41 34.06 -9.47 3.62
N GLY A 42 34.17 -10.66 3.02
CA GLY A 42 33.90 -11.90 3.75
C GLY A 42 32.38 -12.07 3.85
N GLY A 43 31.74 -12.84 2.98
CA GLY A 43 31.69 -14.27 3.18
C GLY A 43 30.24 -14.71 3.22
N ARG A 44 30.05 -16.00 3.01
CA ARG A 44 28.79 -16.72 3.11
C ARG A 44 28.25 -16.59 4.54
N GLY A 45 26.96 -16.35 4.71
CA GLY A 45 26.28 -16.72 5.96
C GLY A 45 25.37 -15.67 6.57
N ASN A 46 24.08 -15.98 6.55
CA ASN A 46 23.20 -16.06 7.71
C ASN A 46 23.87 -15.81 9.07
N SER A 47 23.49 -14.72 9.77
CA SER A 47 23.06 -14.75 11.18
C SER A 47 22.93 -13.32 11.72
N SER A 48 21.77 -13.09 12.30
CA SER A 48 21.35 -11.99 13.15
C SER A 48 22.43 -11.42 14.08
N SER A 49 22.27 -10.12 14.40
CA SER A 49 22.74 -9.42 15.61
C SER A 49 24.06 -8.63 15.50
N PHE A 50 23.99 -7.30 15.26
CA PHE A 50 24.07 -6.29 16.33
C PHE A 50 23.76 -4.85 15.81
N GLY A 51 22.70 -4.23 16.38
CA GLY A 51 22.43 -2.78 16.44
C GLY A 51 21.86 -2.12 15.17
N GLY A 52 20.58 -1.79 15.02
CA GLY A 52 19.57 -1.52 16.04
C GLY A 52 18.61 -0.44 15.55
N PHE A 53 17.73 -0.78 14.61
CA PHE A 53 16.33 -0.36 14.63
C PHE A 53 15.51 -1.53 14.10
N SER A 54 14.47 -1.86 14.83
CA SER A 54 13.91 -3.20 14.95
C SER A 54 13.54 -3.86 13.63
N SER A 55 14.01 -5.08 13.49
CA SER A 55 13.32 -6.20 12.85
C SER A 55 11.87 -6.28 13.36
N GLY A 56 10.99 -5.50 12.76
CA GLY A 56 9.65 -5.97 12.46
C GLY A 56 9.71 -6.70 11.12
N PRO A 57 8.79 -7.63 10.81
CA PRO A 57 8.52 -7.86 9.40
C PRO A 57 8.28 -6.48 8.78
N ASP A 58 8.79 -6.20 7.58
CA ASP A 58 8.54 -4.94 6.83
C ASP A 58 7.04 -4.78 6.43
N VAL A 59 6.15 -5.29 7.27
CA VAL A 59 4.71 -5.49 7.16
C VAL A 59 4.10 -4.63 8.25
N ARG A 60 3.36 -3.61 7.86
CA ARG A 60 2.72 -2.72 8.82
C ARG A 60 1.60 -3.48 9.53
N PRO A 61 1.26 -3.12 10.78
CA PRO A 61 0.07 -3.66 11.44
C PRO A 61 -1.17 -3.52 10.53
N GLY A 62 -1.82 -4.66 10.25
CA GLY A 62 -3.00 -4.73 9.38
C GLY A 62 -2.72 -5.17 7.94
N ASP A 63 -1.47 -5.07 7.48
CA ASP A 63 -1.05 -5.66 6.21
C ASP A 63 -1.15 -7.19 6.31
N TRP A 64 -1.48 -7.85 5.19
CA TRP A 64 -1.79 -9.28 5.17
C TRP A 64 -1.18 -9.97 3.95
N TYR A 65 -0.74 -11.21 4.15
CA TYR A 65 -0.27 -12.05 3.06
C TYR A 65 -1.42 -12.86 2.47
N CYS A 66 -1.44 -12.95 1.14
CA CYS A 66 -2.43 -13.77 0.46
C CYS A 66 -2.12 -15.25 0.64
N SER A 67 -3.02 -15.94 1.34
CA SER A 67 -2.98 -17.39 1.58
C SER A 67 -3.64 -18.23 0.47
N PHE A 68 -4.17 -17.59 -0.57
CA PHE A 68 -4.86 -18.29 -1.65
C PHE A 68 -3.86 -19.04 -2.53
N GLY A 69 -3.91 -20.37 -2.48
CA GLY A 69 -3.01 -21.26 -3.22
C GLY A 69 -1.54 -20.97 -2.90
N SER A 70 -0.74 -20.74 -3.94
CA SER A 70 0.69 -20.39 -3.83
C SER A 70 0.96 -18.89 -4.09
N CYS A 71 -0.01 -18.01 -3.83
CA CYS A 71 0.09 -16.60 -4.19
C CYS A 71 1.18 -15.86 -3.39
N GLY A 72 1.14 -15.95 -2.06
CA GLY A 72 2.14 -15.38 -1.14
C GLY A 72 2.31 -13.85 -1.23
N ALA A 73 1.42 -13.15 -1.93
CA ALA A 73 1.56 -11.73 -2.18
C ALA A 73 1.24 -10.90 -0.92
N HIS A 74 2.08 -9.92 -0.62
CA HIS A 74 1.86 -8.96 0.47
C HIS A 74 0.85 -7.88 0.07
N ASN A 75 -0.23 -7.72 0.83
CA ASN A 75 -1.27 -6.72 0.59
C ASN A 75 -1.31 -5.70 1.73
N PHE A 76 -1.50 -4.44 1.37
CA PHE A 76 -1.70 -3.37 2.36
C PHE A 76 -3.01 -3.54 3.13
N ALA A 77 -3.03 -3.07 4.38
CA ALA A 77 -4.15 -3.16 5.31
C ALA A 77 -5.48 -2.62 4.75
N SER A 78 -5.41 -1.63 3.85
CA SER A 78 -6.56 -1.01 3.20
C SER A 78 -7.24 -1.89 2.15
N ARG A 79 -6.63 -3.02 1.75
CA ARG A 79 -7.15 -3.90 0.70
C ARG A 79 -7.98 -5.03 1.30
N SER A 80 -9.20 -5.19 0.80
CA SER A 80 -10.08 -6.33 1.06
C SER A 80 -9.83 -7.53 0.15
N SER A 81 -9.11 -7.33 -0.96
CA SER A 81 -8.77 -8.37 -1.93
C SER A 81 -7.31 -8.29 -2.38
N CYS A 82 -6.76 -9.45 -2.74
CA CYS A 82 -5.37 -9.57 -3.14
C CYS A 82 -5.12 -8.83 -4.46
N PHE A 83 -4.09 -7.98 -4.50
CA PHE A 83 -3.76 -7.23 -5.72
C PHE A 83 -3.34 -8.12 -6.90
N LYS A 84 -2.88 -9.35 -6.61
CA LYS A 84 -2.34 -10.29 -7.60
C LYS A 84 -3.39 -11.28 -8.12
N CYS A 85 -4.23 -11.83 -7.25
CA CYS A 85 -5.18 -12.90 -7.61
C CYS A 85 -6.64 -12.58 -7.29
N GLY A 86 -6.93 -11.45 -6.64
CA GLY A 86 -8.30 -11.06 -6.27
C GLY A 86 -8.91 -11.83 -5.10
N ALA A 87 -8.22 -12.82 -4.53
CA ALA A 87 -8.70 -13.54 -3.35
C ALA A 87 -8.99 -12.58 -2.19
N LEU A 88 -10.09 -12.80 -1.47
CA LEU A 88 -10.47 -11.97 -0.34
C LEU A 88 -9.50 -12.15 0.82
N LYS A 89 -9.38 -11.12 1.65
CA LYS A 89 -8.75 -11.22 2.96
C LYS A 89 -9.60 -12.17 3.81
N ASP A 90 -9.08 -13.33 4.20
CA ASP A 90 -9.74 -14.18 5.17
C ASP A 90 -9.93 -13.36 6.46
N GLU A 91 -11.19 -13.16 6.86
CA GLU A 91 -11.58 -12.28 7.98
C GLU A 91 -11.13 -12.80 9.36
N SER A 92 -10.23 -13.78 9.39
CA SER A 92 -9.86 -14.57 10.57
C SER A 92 -8.48 -14.25 11.15
N ALA A 93 -7.71 -13.32 10.58
CA ALA A 93 -6.39 -12.93 11.12
C ALA A 93 -6.43 -11.62 11.92
N GLY A 94 -7.52 -11.37 12.67
CA GLY A 94 -7.68 -10.16 13.47
C GLY A 94 -8.80 -10.15 14.51
N ALA A 95 -9.35 -11.30 14.90
CA ALA A 95 -10.37 -11.38 15.95
C ALA A 95 -9.87 -12.21 17.14
N GLY A 96 -8.99 -11.60 17.95
CA GLY A 96 -8.86 -11.98 19.35
C GLY A 96 -10.09 -11.46 20.10
N GLY A 97 -11.22 -12.14 19.97
CA GLY A 97 -12.36 -11.99 20.87
C GLY A 97 -12.36 -13.16 21.86
N PRO A 98 -12.20 -12.93 23.18
CA PRO A 98 -12.44 -13.99 24.13
C PRO A 98 -13.92 -14.36 24.09
N LEU A 99 -14.15 -15.65 23.87
CA LEU A 99 -15.42 -16.34 23.97
C LEU A 99 -15.68 -16.55 25.46
N ASP A 100 -16.47 -15.68 26.06
CA ASP A 100 -17.28 -15.95 27.26
C ASP A 100 -18.61 -15.26 26.98
N GLY A 101 -19.71 -15.98 26.82
CA GLY A 101 -20.36 -16.61 27.97
C GLY A 101 -21.39 -15.63 28.50
N ASP A 102 -22.67 -15.95 28.33
CA ASP A 102 -23.85 -15.37 29.00
C ASP A 102 -24.18 -13.85 28.88
N HIS A 103 -25.13 -13.50 28.02
CA HIS A 103 -26.22 -12.57 28.39
C HIS A 103 -27.45 -12.73 27.47
N MET A 104 -28.24 -13.73 27.80
CA MET A 104 -29.57 -13.99 27.27
C MET A 104 -30.62 -13.07 27.90
N MET A 105 -30.99 -11.96 27.26
CA MET A 105 -32.33 -11.35 27.37
C MET A 105 -32.63 -10.60 26.06
N ALA A 106 -33.29 -11.21 25.07
CA ALA A 106 -34.74 -11.32 24.95
C ALA A 106 -35.48 -9.98 25.02
N ARG A 107 -36.11 -9.59 23.89
CA ARG A 107 -37.50 -9.07 23.73
C ARG A 107 -37.58 -7.81 22.84
N GLY A 108 -38.40 -7.90 21.79
CA GLY A 108 -39.14 -6.71 21.30
C GLY A 108 -39.37 -6.64 19.80
N ARG A 109 -40.53 -7.12 19.36
CA ARG A 109 -41.13 -6.92 18.02
C ARG A 109 -41.62 -5.47 17.87
N ALA A 110 -41.56 -4.85 16.68
CA ALA A 110 -42.49 -3.80 16.23
C ALA A 110 -42.30 -3.42 14.75
N PHE A 111 -43.29 -2.77 14.17
CA PHE A 111 -43.80 -2.84 12.79
C PHE A 111 -44.22 -1.43 12.33
N GLY A 112 -44.05 -1.07 11.04
CA GLY A 112 -44.57 0.16 10.38
C GLY A 112 -43.82 1.45 10.77
N PHE A 113 -43.71 2.52 9.98
CA PHE A 113 -44.58 3.14 8.98
C PHE A 113 -43.81 4.28 8.26
N GLY A 114 -44.29 4.72 7.09
CA GLY A 114 -44.18 6.15 6.71
C GLY A 114 -43.35 6.52 5.49
N SER A 115 -43.93 6.35 4.30
CA SER A 115 -43.66 7.20 3.14
C SER A 115 -43.94 8.68 3.47
N GLY A 116 -43.04 9.59 3.12
CA GLY A 116 -43.28 11.02 3.29
C GLY A 116 -42.29 11.85 2.48
N GLY A 117 -42.67 12.19 1.25
CA GLY A 117 -41.96 13.19 0.46
C GLY A 117 -42.12 14.59 1.05
N ILE A 118 -41.06 15.39 0.97
CA ILE A 118 -41.14 16.84 1.09
C ILE A 118 -40.48 17.49 -0.12
N SER A 119 -41.35 18.13 -0.90
CA SER A 119 -41.02 19.14 -1.88
C SER A 119 -40.58 20.45 -1.21
N GLY A 120 -39.59 21.12 -1.82
CA GLY A 120 -39.26 22.53 -1.61
C GLY A 120 -38.07 22.75 -0.68
N GLY A 121 -37.07 23.57 -0.99
CA GLY A 121 -36.87 24.50 -2.09
C GLY A 121 -35.76 25.48 -1.68
N GLY A 122 -35.09 26.08 -2.66
CA GLY A 122 -34.39 27.35 -2.48
C GLY A 122 -32.88 27.29 -2.22
N GLY A 123 -32.14 27.92 -3.14
CA GLY A 123 -30.91 28.63 -2.82
C GLY A 123 -29.62 27.82 -2.90
N GLY A 124 -28.90 27.93 -4.03
CA GLY A 124 -27.56 27.37 -4.12
C GLY A 124 -26.93 27.69 -5.47
N SER A 125 -26.48 28.93 -5.62
CA SER A 125 -25.68 29.41 -6.73
C SER A 125 -24.60 28.40 -7.13
N ARG A 126 -24.47 28.23 -8.45
CA ARG A 126 -23.35 27.53 -9.07
C ARG A 126 -22.03 28.04 -8.49
N SER A 127 -21.06 27.13 -8.46
CA SER A 127 -19.64 27.29 -8.09
C SER A 127 -19.31 27.09 -6.61
N GLY A 128 -19.09 25.81 -6.24
CA GLY A 128 -18.32 25.41 -5.06
C GLY A 128 -16.82 25.70 -5.21
N TRP A 129 -16.49 26.94 -5.59
CA TRP A 129 -15.12 27.42 -5.80
C TRP A 129 -14.85 28.50 -4.75
N LYS A 130 -13.74 28.37 -4.03
CA LYS A 130 -13.30 29.32 -3.01
C LYS A 130 -12.13 30.14 -3.54
N SER A 131 -11.96 31.32 -2.95
CA SER A 131 -10.82 32.19 -3.22
C SER A 131 -9.53 31.45 -2.84
N GLY A 132 -8.68 31.17 -3.83
CA GLY A 132 -7.42 30.44 -3.65
C GLY A 132 -7.35 29.10 -4.38
N ASP A 133 -8.45 28.63 -4.97
CA ASP A 133 -8.46 27.40 -5.76
C ASP A 133 -7.72 27.62 -7.09
N TRP A 134 -6.55 26.99 -7.25
CA TRP A 134 -5.74 27.06 -8.46
C TRP A 134 -6.28 26.10 -9.55
N ILE A 135 -6.44 26.62 -10.77
CA ILE A 135 -6.82 25.86 -11.97
C ILE A 135 -5.58 25.40 -12.75
N CYS A 136 -5.50 24.10 -13.06
CA CYS A 136 -4.46 23.56 -13.95
C CYS A 136 -4.73 23.98 -15.40
N THR A 137 -3.88 24.83 -15.99
CA THR A 137 -3.93 25.15 -17.42
C THR A 137 -3.20 24.08 -18.21
N ARG A 138 -3.94 23.42 -19.12
CA ARG A 138 -3.43 22.40 -20.04
C ARG A 138 -2.33 22.93 -20.95
#